data_AF-A0A9C9XU58-F1
#
_entry.id   AF-A0A9C9XU58-F1
#
_cell.length_a   1.000
_cell.length_b   1.000
_cell.length_c   1.000
_cell.angle_alpha   90.00
_cell.angle_beta   90.00
_cell.angle_gamma   90.00
#
_symmetry.space_group_name_H-M   'P 1'
#
loop_
_entity.id
_entity.type
_entity.pdbx_description
1 polymer ?
#
loop_
_entity_poly.entity_id
_entity_poly.type
_entity_poly.pdbx_seq_one_letter_code
_entity_poly.pdbx_strand_id
1 'polypeptide(L)' 'MTTTATKTHVQSNVNTQAEISRGAVVSLATAGALIGTWAFASLATAMVMTGGPISLVRAWAGAVMGL' A
#
# COMPACT_ATOMS: atom_id res chain seq x y z
N MET A 1 -51.84 -27.27 3.94
CA MET A 1 -50.81 -26.74 3.02
C MET A 1 -49.82 -25.96 3.85
N THR A 2 -48.63 -26.52 4.08
CA THR A 2 -47.63 -25.97 4.99
C THR A 2 -46.57 -25.27 4.14
N THR A 3 -46.59 -23.94 4.15
CA THR A 3 -45.65 -23.13 3.37
C THR A 3 -44.34 -23.00 4.14
N THR A 4 -43.34 -23.80 3.78
CA THR A 4 -41.98 -23.69 4.32
C THR A 4 -41.30 -22.47 3.70
N ALA A 5 -41.18 -21.39 4.47
CA ALA A 5 -40.40 -20.22 4.09
C ALA A 5 -38.90 -20.55 4.18
N THR A 6 -38.30 -20.90 3.04
CA THR A 6 -36.85 -21.06 2.89
C THR A 6 -36.19 -19.70 3.08
N LYS A 7 -35.73 -19.40 4.30
CA LYS A 7 -34.78 -18.30 4.55
C LYS A 7 -33.42 -18.73 4.02
N THR A 8 -33.16 -18.42 2.76
CA THR A 8 -31.80 -18.38 2.22
C THR A 8 -31.07 -17.22 2.89
N HIS A 9 -30.43 -17.49 4.02
CA HIS A 9 -29.33 -16.65 4.48
C HIS A 9 -28.20 -16.86 3.46
N VAL A 10 -28.26 -16.10 2.36
CA VAL A 10 -27.09 -15.86 1.52
C VAL A 10 -26.15 -15.09 2.42
N GLN A 11 -25.37 -15.85 3.19
CA GLN A 11 -24.20 -15.37 3.88
C GLN A 11 -23.34 -14.78 2.77
N SER A 12 -23.47 -13.48 2.57
CA SER A 12 -22.60 -12.64 1.78
C SER A 12 -21.23 -12.58 2.46
N ASN A 13 -20.65 -13.75 2.72
CA ASN A 13 -19.23 -13.96 2.56
C ASN A 13 -18.97 -14.00 1.05
N VAL A 14 -19.35 -12.91 0.36
CA VAL A 14 -18.84 -12.63 -0.97
C VAL A 14 -17.34 -12.59 -0.74
N ASN A 15 -16.74 -13.65 -1.24
CA ASN A 15 -15.36 -14.01 -1.09
C ASN A 15 -14.53 -12.84 -1.66
N THR A 16 -14.27 -11.82 -0.84
CA THR A 16 -13.45 -10.66 -1.20
C THR A 16 -12.02 -11.09 -1.53
N GLN A 17 -11.62 -12.30 -1.11
CA GLN A 17 -10.41 -12.97 -1.57
C GLN A 17 -10.53 -13.61 -2.97
N ALA A 18 -11.72 -13.92 -3.47
CA ALA A 18 -11.93 -14.43 -4.83
C ALA A 18 -12.12 -13.33 -5.87
N GLU A 19 -12.56 -12.13 -5.49
CA GLU A 19 -12.71 -11.01 -6.44
C GLU A 19 -11.37 -10.37 -6.81
N ILE A 20 -10.35 -10.47 -5.95
CA ILE A 20 -8.99 -10.07 -6.31
C ILE A 20 -8.35 -11.26 -7.01
N SER A 21 -8.32 -11.23 -8.34
CA SER A 21 -7.55 -12.17 -9.15
C SER A 21 -6.18 -12.38 -8.52
N ARG A 22 -5.74 -13.63 -8.35
CA ARG A 22 -4.40 -13.94 -7.80
C ARG A 22 -3.29 -13.19 -8.57
N GLY A 23 -3.50 -12.94 -9.86
CA GLY A 23 -2.62 -12.11 -10.68
C GLY A 23 -2.58 -10.63 -10.27
N ALA A 24 -3.70 -10.07 -9.80
CA ALA A 24 -3.78 -8.71 -9.27
C ALA A 24 -3.05 -8.58 -7.92
N VAL A 25 -3.09 -9.61 -7.06
CA VAL A 25 -2.31 -9.62 -5.81
C VAL A 25 -0.82 -9.60 -6.09
N VAL A 26 -0.36 -10.42 -7.03
CA VAL A 26 1.06 -10.48 -7.42
C VAL A 26 1.52 -9.18 -8.07
N SER A 27 0.69 -8.59 -8.94
CA SER A 27 1.03 -7.32 -9.59
C SER A 27 1.11 -6.16 -8.59
N LEU A 28 0.18 -6.06 -7.64
CA LEU A 28 0.25 -5.09 -6.55
C LEU A 28 1.48 -5.30 -5.67
N ALA A 29 1.81 -6.54 -5.33
CA ALA A 29 2.99 -6.84 -4.53
C ALA A 29 4.28 -6.43 -5.25
N THR A 30 4.37 -6.69 -6.55
CA THR A 30 5.55 -6.36 -7.36
C THR A 30 5.68 -4.86 -7.56
N ALA A 31 4.57 -4.18 -7.87
CA ALA A 31 4.53 -2.73 -7.99
C ALA A 31 4.90 -2.05 -6.65
N GLY A 32 4.34 -2.53 -5.54
CA GLY A 32 4.67 -2.04 -4.20
C GLY A 32 6.13 -2.26 -3.84
N ALA A 33 6.69 -3.43 -4.17
CA ALA A 33 8.11 -3.72 -3.93
C ALA A 33 9.04 -2.84 -4.77
N LEU A 34 8.71 -2.58 -6.03
CA LEU A 34 9.45 -1.68 -6.91
C LEU A 34 9.43 -0.24 -6.38
N ILE A 35 8.24 0.26 -6.03
CA ILE A 35 8.08 1.61 -5.47
C ILE A 35 8.80 1.72 -4.13
N GLY A 36 8.67 0.72 -3.27
CA GLY A 36 9.34 0.68 -1.96
C GLY A 36 10.86 0.66 -2.08
N THR A 37 11.40 -0.16 -2.99
CA THR A 37 12.85 -0.22 -3.24
C THR A 37 13.38 1.09 -3.79
N TRP A 38 12.64 1.69 -4.73
CA TRP A 38 12.99 2.98 -5.32
C TRP A 38 12.97 4.11 -4.28
N ALA A 39 11.89 4.21 -3.49
CA ALA A 39 11.76 5.19 -2.42
C ALA A 39 12.87 5.03 -1.36
N PHE A 40 13.19 3.78 -1.00
CA PHE A 40 14.26 3.49 -0.05
C PHE A 40 15.64 3.90 -0.59
N ALA A 41 15.92 3.62 -1.86
CA ALA A 41 17.16 4.03 -2.50
C ALA A 41 17.31 5.56 -2.55
N SER A 42 16.24 6.28 -2.87
CA SER A 42 16.22 7.75 -2.84
C SER A 42 16.44 8.29 -1.43
N LEU A 43 15.80 7.69 -0.42
CA LEU A 43 15.93 8.11 0.97
C LEU A 43 17.35 7.85 1.50
N ALA A 44 17.94 6.69 1.19
CA ALA A 44 19.31 6.36 1.57
C ALA A 44 20.31 7.33 0.94
N THR A 45 20.16 7.62 -0.35
CA THR A 45 21.02 8.57 -1.08
C THR A 45 20.93 9.97 -0.47
N ALA A 46 19.72 10.43 -0.20
CA ALA A 46 19.48 11.73 0.41
C ALA A 46 20.06 11.80 1.84
N MET A 47 20.01 10.70 2.60
CA MET A 47 20.56 10.63 3.96
C MET A 47 22.10 10.73 3.96
N VAL A 48 22.75 10.13 2.96
CA VAL A 48 24.20 10.26 2.74
C VAL A 48 24.58 11.69 2.32
N MET A 49 23.85 12.29 1.37
CA MET A 49 24.14 13.65 0.91
C MET A 49 23.94 14.72 1.99
N THR A 50 22.95 14.54 2.86
CA THR A 50 22.60 15.52 3.91
C THR A 50 23.40 15.33 5.20
N GLY A 51 24.26 14.31 5.28
CA GLY A 51 25.11 14.04 6.44
C GLY A 51 24.38 13.46 7.65
N GLY A 52 23.18 12.91 7.43
CA GLY A 52 22.42 12.22 8.47
C GLY A 52 20.90 12.45 8.43
N PRO A 53 20.13 11.65 9.17
CA PRO A 53 18.66 11.64 9.11
C PRO A 53 18.01 12.93 9.60
N ILE A 54 18.59 13.60 10.61
CA ILE A 54 18.05 14.86 11.16
C ILE A 54 18.18 16.01 10.15
N SER A 55 19.32 16.08 9.48
CA SER A 55 19.59 17.09 8.44
C SER A 55 18.70 16.90 7.22
N LEU A 56 18.39 15.65 6.86
CA LEU A 56 17.45 15.33 5.79
C LEU A 56 16.05 15.87 6.06
N VAL A 57 15.50 15.64 7.25
CA VAL A 57 14.17 16.14 7.61
C VAL A 57 14.14 17.66 7.61
N ARG A 58 15.20 18.31 8.10
CA ARG A 58 15.33 19.76 8.10
C ARG A 58 15.44 20.34 6.68
N ALA A 59 16.21 19.71 5.80
CA ALA A 59 16.30 20.11 4.39
C ALA A 59 14.99 19.87 3.63
N TRP A 60 14.29 18.77 3.91
CA TRP A 60 12.97 18.49 3.35
C TRP A 60 11.93 19.50 3.81
N ALA A 61 11.89 19.81 5.12
CA ALA A 61 11.00 20.84 5.65
C ALA A 61 11.31 22.23 5.09
N GLY A 62 12.60 22.56 4.91
CA GLY A 62 13.03 23.78 4.21
C GLY A 62 12.51 23.82 2.77
N ALA A 63 12.72 22.75 2.01
CA ALA A 63 12.25 22.64 0.63
C ALA A 63 10.72 22.72 0.52
N VAL A 64 9.97 22.12 1.45
CA VAL A 64 8.49 22.19 1.47
C VAL A 64 7.99 23.60 1.82
N MET A 65 8.71 24.33 2.67
CA MET A 65 8.39 25.71 3.01
C MET A 65 9.00 26.75 2.06
N GLY A 66 9.82 26.34 1.09
CA GLY A 66 10.47 27.21 0.12
C GLY A 66 11.63 28.05 0.69
N LEU A 67 12.26 27.57 1.78
CA LEU A 67 13.47 28.16 2.39
C LEU A 67 14.74 27.56 1.78
#